data_AF-A0A2E6ZJU7-F1
#
_entry.id   AF-A0A2E6ZJU7-F1
#
_cell.length_a   1.000
_cell.length_b   1.000
_cell.length_c   1.000
_cell.angle_alpha   90.00
_cell.angle_beta   90.00
_cell.angle_gamma   90.00
#
_symmetry.space_group_name_H-M   'P 1'
#
loop_
_entity.id
_entity.type
_entity.pdbx_description
1 polymer ?
#
loop_
_entity_poly.entity_id
_entity_poly.type
_entity_poly.pdbx_seq_one_letter_code
_entity_poly.pdbx_strand_id
1 'polypeptide(L)'
;MKKNKTTWAHIQMLSIVTVFMAPLVFGAWMYYGGYFDSEKQEKSAYALNPVNLYDVLSKTSISKQVERFWALVYSNRSRCLEDCQNDLKILKESHEIIVRRIDNVIQVFLHGESLPDKVFLDNEHKELIVVQDYVFSDLLEKKIPTTMNMSGYFLIDPQGKLVMYFEPKTDPKNIAQGLESLLEKSHIN
;
A
#
# COMPACT_ATOMS: atom_id res chain seq x y z
N MET A 1 27.35 -21.14 -62.23
CA MET A 1 26.76 -21.67 -60.98
C MET A 1 25.29 -21.23 -60.89
N LYS A 2 24.34 -22.15 -61.13
CA LYS A 2 22.89 -21.86 -61.01
C LYS A 2 22.53 -21.80 -59.52
N LYS A 3 22.30 -20.59 -58.99
CA LYS A 3 21.75 -20.42 -57.63
C LYS A 3 20.29 -20.92 -57.67
N ASN A 4 19.99 -21.96 -56.90
CA ASN A 4 18.65 -22.57 -56.84
C ASN A 4 17.61 -21.50 -56.46
N LYS A 5 16.79 -21.06 -57.42
CA LYS A 5 15.74 -20.05 -57.21
C LYS A 5 14.76 -20.44 -56.10
N THR A 6 14.57 -21.75 -55.90
CA THR A 6 13.76 -22.32 -54.83
C THR A 6 14.29 -21.95 -53.45
N THR A 7 15.59 -22.08 -53.16
CA THR A 7 16.11 -21.76 -51.81
C THR A 7 16.01 -20.27 -51.48
N TRP A 8 16.06 -19.38 -52.47
CA TRP A 8 15.90 -17.94 -52.26
C TRP A 8 14.46 -17.55 -51.89
N ALA A 9 13.46 -18.17 -52.53
CA ALA A 9 12.05 -17.96 -52.19
C ALA A 9 11.73 -18.49 -50.77
N HIS A 10 12.30 -19.63 -50.37
CA HIS A 10 12.13 -20.14 -49.01
C HIS A 10 12.76 -19.21 -47.97
N ILE A 11 13.95 -18.65 -48.26
CA ILE A 11 14.59 -17.66 -47.37
C ILE A 11 13.74 -16.39 -47.27
N GLN A 12 13.19 -15.88 -48.39
CA GLN A 12 12.30 -14.72 -48.38
C GLN A 12 11.04 -14.93 -47.52
N MET A 13 10.39 -16.09 -47.65
CA MET A 13 9.21 -16.43 -46.84
C MET A 13 9.57 -16.51 -45.36
N LEU A 14 10.71 -17.12 -45.03
CA LEU A 14 11.16 -17.26 -43.64
C LEU A 14 11.50 -15.91 -42.99
N SER A 15 12.08 -14.97 -43.75
CA SER A 15 12.35 -13.61 -43.30
C SER A 15 11.07 -12.86 -42.95
N ILE A 16 10.04 -12.95 -43.80
CA ILE A 16 8.76 -12.28 -43.56
C ILE A 16 8.10 -12.83 -42.30
N VAL A 17 8.02 -14.16 -42.16
CA VAL A 17 7.44 -14.80 -40.97
C VAL A 17 8.19 -14.36 -39.72
N THR A 18 9.52 -14.32 -39.76
CA THR A 18 10.34 -13.92 -38.61
C THR A 18 10.09 -12.47 -38.20
N VAL A 19 9.94 -11.54 -39.15
CA VAL A 19 9.65 -10.12 -38.84
C VAL A 19 8.33 -9.97 -38.08
N PHE A 20 7.31 -10.78 -38.38
CA PHE A 20 6.03 -10.73 -37.69
C PHE A 20 5.97 -11.55 -36.41
N MET A 21 6.62 -12.72 -36.37
CA MET A 21 6.62 -13.59 -35.19
C MET A 21 7.61 -13.14 -34.12
N ALA A 22 8.74 -12.54 -34.48
CA ALA A 22 9.77 -12.16 -33.52
C ALA A 22 9.25 -11.20 -32.43
N PRO A 23 8.48 -10.13 -32.73
CA PRO A 23 7.93 -9.27 -31.69
C PRO A 23 6.97 -9.99 -30.74
N LEU A 24 6.16 -10.93 -31.25
CA LEU A 24 5.21 -11.69 -30.44
C LEU A 24 5.91 -12.69 -29.52
N VAL A 25 6.88 -13.44 -30.05
CA VAL A 25 7.68 -14.39 -29.25
C VAL A 25 8.51 -13.64 -28.21
N PHE A 26 9.09 -12.50 -28.58
CA PHE A 26 9.85 -11.67 -27.66
C PHE A 26 8.96 -11.06 -26.56
N GLY A 27 7.77 -10.56 -26.91
CA GLY A 27 6.79 -10.07 -25.95
C GLY A 27 6.29 -11.17 -25.02
N ALA A 28 5.99 -12.36 -25.54
CA ALA A 28 5.61 -13.51 -24.73
C ALA A 28 6.76 -13.96 -23.80
N TRP A 29 8.00 -13.98 -24.29
CA TRP A 29 9.16 -14.31 -23.47
C TRP A 29 9.40 -13.29 -22.37
N MET A 30 9.24 -11.99 -22.63
CA MET A 30 9.30 -10.96 -21.58
C MET A 30 8.16 -11.08 -20.56
N TYR A 31 6.94 -11.36 -21.04
CA TYR A 31 5.75 -11.47 -20.20
C TYR A 31 5.81 -12.70 -19.29
N TYR A 32 6.13 -13.88 -19.83
CA TYR A 32 6.23 -15.12 -19.07
C TYR A 32 7.59 -15.31 -18.38
N GLY A 33 8.62 -14.60 -18.84
CA GLY A 33 9.98 -14.65 -18.25
C GLY A 33 10.14 -13.76 -17.02
N GLY A 34 9.07 -13.11 -16.55
CA GLY A 34 9.10 -12.27 -15.36
C GLY A 34 9.93 -11.00 -15.53
N TYR A 35 10.21 -10.56 -16.77
CA TYR A 35 10.97 -9.32 -17.01
C TYR A 35 10.18 -8.08 -16.55
N PHE A 36 8.86 -8.19 -16.48
CA PHE A 36 7.94 -7.22 -15.90
C PHE A 36 7.33 -7.68 -14.57
N ASP A 37 7.81 -8.78 -13.98
CA ASP A 37 7.53 -9.02 -12.56
C ASP A 37 8.29 -7.93 -11.81
N SER A 38 7.59 -6.82 -11.57
CA SER A 38 7.97 -5.85 -10.56
C SER A 38 8.30 -6.68 -9.33
N GLU A 39 9.55 -6.53 -8.88
CA GLU A 39 10.09 -6.99 -7.61
C GLU A 39 9.00 -7.61 -6.75
N LYS A 40 8.94 -8.96 -6.72
CA LYS A 40 7.96 -9.76 -5.98
C LYS A 40 7.46 -8.94 -4.81
N GLN A 41 6.26 -8.38 -4.92
CA GLN A 41 5.59 -7.79 -3.78
C GLN A 41 5.38 -8.94 -2.81
N GLU A 42 6.33 -9.12 -1.88
CA GLU A 42 6.03 -9.67 -0.58
C GLU A 42 4.73 -9.01 -0.15
N LYS A 43 3.75 -9.82 0.26
CA LYS A 43 2.37 -9.40 0.52
C LYS A 43 2.37 -8.27 1.55
N SER A 44 2.56 -7.05 1.09
CA SER A 44 2.73 -5.88 1.96
C SER A 44 1.38 -5.32 2.41
N ALA A 45 0.29 -5.94 1.95
CA ALA A 45 -1.08 -5.65 2.30
C ALA A 45 -1.79 -6.95 2.72
N TYR A 46 -2.40 -6.92 3.90
CA TYR A 46 -3.18 -8.02 4.44
C TYR A 46 -4.61 -7.54 4.70
N ALA A 47 -5.55 -8.10 3.95
CA ALA A 47 -6.96 -7.98 4.26
C ALA A 47 -7.24 -8.72 5.58
N LEU A 48 -7.76 -7.99 6.55
CA LEU A 48 -8.13 -8.55 7.84
C LEU A 48 -9.61 -8.90 7.81
N ASN A 49 -10.01 -9.94 8.56
CA ASN A 49 -11.42 -10.10 8.89
C ASN A 49 -11.83 -8.87 9.73
N PRO A 50 -12.85 -8.10 9.32
CA PRO A 50 -13.15 -6.82 9.95
C PRO A 50 -13.32 -6.94 11.46
N VAL A 51 -12.42 -6.31 12.22
CA VAL A 51 -12.46 -6.32 13.68
C VAL A 51 -13.06 -5.02 14.17
N ASN A 52 -14.14 -5.10 14.95
CA ASN A 52 -14.76 -3.92 15.53
C ASN A 52 -13.87 -3.33 16.65
N LEU A 53 -13.52 -2.05 16.51
CA LEU A 53 -12.70 -1.29 17.46
C LEU A 53 -13.48 -0.21 18.23
N TYR A 54 -14.81 -0.13 18.06
CA TYR A 54 -15.65 0.96 18.53
C TYR A 54 -15.52 1.25 20.04
N ASP A 55 -15.48 0.21 20.88
CA ASP A 55 -15.38 0.35 22.34
C ASP A 55 -14.08 1.04 22.80
N VAL A 56 -13.03 0.95 21.99
CA VAL A 56 -11.73 1.57 22.26
C VAL A 56 -11.62 2.89 21.51
N LEU A 57 -12.01 2.94 20.23
CA LEU A 57 -12.02 4.15 19.42
C LEU A 57 -12.84 5.27 20.09
N SER A 58 -13.99 4.96 20.68
CA SER A 58 -14.83 5.92 21.41
C SER A 58 -14.12 6.63 22.57
N LYS A 59 -13.04 6.05 23.09
CA LYS A 59 -12.22 6.63 24.17
C LYS A 59 -11.01 7.41 23.64
N THR A 60 -10.70 7.30 22.35
CA THR A 60 -9.60 8.01 21.71
C THR A 60 -10.00 9.43 21.27
N SER A 61 -9.00 10.29 21.09
CA SER A 61 -9.18 11.66 20.58
C SER A 61 -9.62 11.73 19.11
N ILE A 62 -9.54 10.61 18.37
CA ILE A 62 -9.88 10.53 16.95
C ILE A 62 -11.29 9.99 16.67
N SER A 63 -12.03 9.59 17.72
CA SER A 63 -13.38 8.99 17.62
C SER A 63 -14.31 9.72 16.64
N LYS A 64 -14.50 11.02 16.84
CA LYS A 64 -15.42 11.86 16.05
C LYS A 64 -15.02 11.95 14.58
N GLN A 65 -13.72 11.89 14.29
CA GLN A 65 -13.20 11.94 12.93
C GLN A 65 -13.40 10.57 12.26
N VAL A 66 -13.07 9.48 12.97
CA VAL A 66 -13.23 8.11 12.45
C VAL A 66 -14.69 7.78 12.16
N GLU A 67 -15.66 8.33 12.90
CA GLU A 67 -17.09 8.14 12.60
C GLU A 67 -17.53 8.67 11.22
N ARG A 68 -16.74 9.56 10.61
CA ARG A 68 -17.08 10.25 9.35
C ARG A 68 -16.10 9.96 8.22
N PHE A 69 -14.85 9.69 8.58
CA PHE A 69 -13.71 9.61 7.69
C PHE A 69 -13.02 8.26 7.88
N TRP A 70 -12.51 7.70 6.78
CA TRP A 70 -11.58 6.59 6.87
C TRP A 70 -10.31 7.07 7.58
N ALA A 71 -9.71 6.22 8.41
CA ALA A 71 -8.45 6.54 9.07
C ALA A 71 -7.34 5.62 8.61
N LEU A 72 -6.28 6.23 8.06
CA LEU A 72 -5.01 5.59 7.80
C LEU A 72 -4.08 5.87 8.98
N VAL A 73 -3.89 4.85 9.82
CA VAL A 73 -3.19 4.94 11.09
C VAL A 73 -1.82 4.29 10.97
N TYR A 74 -0.74 5.05 11.14
CA TYR A 74 0.60 4.48 11.35
C TYR A 74 0.86 4.33 12.84
N SER A 75 1.18 3.12 13.30
CA SER A 75 1.53 2.86 14.70
C SER A 75 3.00 2.50 14.83
N ASN A 76 3.71 3.24 15.68
CA ASN A 76 5.09 2.93 16.05
C ASN A 76 5.34 3.23 17.53
N ARG A 77 5.52 2.17 18.31
CA ARG A 77 5.77 2.26 19.76
C ARG A 77 7.23 2.55 20.12
N SER A 78 8.15 2.35 19.18
CA SER A 78 9.58 2.56 19.40
C SER A 78 9.93 4.05 19.32
N ARG A 79 11.20 4.38 19.63
CA ARG A 79 11.75 5.71 19.39
C ARG A 79 11.70 6.03 17.89
N CYS A 80 11.10 7.14 17.52
CA CYS A 80 10.97 7.56 16.12
C CYS A 80 12.32 8.06 15.58
N LEU A 81 13.06 7.15 14.94
CA LEU A 81 14.33 7.40 14.25
C LEU A 81 14.10 7.46 12.73
N GLU A 82 15.16 7.29 11.93
CA GLU A 82 15.12 7.42 10.46
C GLU A 82 14.07 6.51 9.80
N ASP A 83 13.96 5.25 10.21
CA ASP A 83 12.95 4.31 9.68
C ASP A 83 11.52 4.82 9.91
N CYS A 84 11.25 5.36 11.11
CA CYS A 84 9.95 5.95 11.45
C CYS A 84 9.65 7.20 10.60
N GLN A 85 10.66 8.04 10.36
CA GLN A 85 10.50 9.23 9.52
C GLN A 85 10.24 8.85 8.06
N ASN A 86 10.89 7.81 7.56
CA ASN A 86 10.64 7.28 6.22
C ASN A 86 9.23 6.70 6.12
N ASP A 87 8.75 5.98 7.13
CA ASP A 87 7.37 5.49 7.17
C ASP A 87 6.35 6.64 7.25
N LEU A 88 6.64 7.73 7.96
CA LEU A 88 5.78 8.91 7.98
C LEU A 88 5.70 9.57 6.59
N LYS A 89 6.80 9.61 5.82
CA LYS A 89 6.78 10.07 4.43
C LYS A 89 5.89 9.18 3.56
N ILE A 90 5.99 7.86 3.71
CA ILE A 90 5.11 6.90 3.02
C ILE A 90 3.64 7.14 3.39
N LEU A 91 3.33 7.37 4.67
CA LEU A 91 1.98 7.70 5.14
C LEU A 91 1.41 8.93 4.40
N LYS A 92 2.22 9.99 4.32
CA LYS A 92 1.84 11.22 3.61
C LYS A 92 1.62 10.98 2.11
N GLU A 93 2.59 10.36 1.44
CA GLU A 93 2.51 10.08 0.01
C GLU A 93 1.28 9.22 -0.32
N SER A 94 0.98 8.23 0.54
CA SER A 94 -0.21 7.38 0.42
C SER A 94 -1.49 8.21 0.50
N HIS A 95 -1.58 9.11 1.48
CA HIS A 95 -2.74 9.98 1.63
C HIS A 95 -2.93 10.93 0.44
N GLU A 96 -1.85 11.51 -0.09
CA GLU A 96 -1.92 12.37 -1.28
C GLU A 96 -2.47 11.61 -2.50
N ILE A 97 -2.14 10.33 -2.64
CA ILE A 97 -2.69 9.46 -3.70
C ILE A 97 -4.17 9.17 -3.42
N ILE A 98 -4.52 8.83 -2.18
CA ILE A 98 -5.85 8.40 -1.76
C ILE A 98 -6.87 9.54 -1.86
N VAL A 99 -6.55 10.72 -1.33
CA VAL A 99 -7.48 11.87 -1.28
C VAL A 99 -7.91 12.33 -2.67
N ARG A 100 -7.07 12.14 -3.69
CA ARG A 100 -7.45 12.44 -5.10
C ARG A 100 -8.58 11.55 -5.63
N ARG A 101 -8.89 10.45 -4.95
CA ARG A 101 -9.89 9.46 -5.37
C ARG A 101 -11.04 9.34 -4.40
N ILE A 102 -10.75 9.50 -3.12
CA ILE A 102 -11.69 9.36 -2.02
C ILE A 102 -11.54 10.59 -1.15
N ASP A 103 -12.40 11.58 -1.41
CA ASP A 103 -12.64 12.65 -0.44
C ASP A 103 -13.11 11.95 0.84
N ASN A 104 -12.34 12.05 1.93
CA ASN A 104 -12.65 11.62 3.31
C ASN A 104 -11.71 10.59 3.95
N VAL A 105 -10.39 10.74 3.79
CA VAL A 105 -9.38 9.96 4.55
C VAL A 105 -8.55 10.87 5.45
N ILE A 106 -8.40 10.51 6.73
CA ILE A 106 -7.53 11.19 7.69
C ILE A 106 -6.26 10.37 7.95
N GLN A 107 -5.15 11.06 8.22
CA GLN A 107 -3.89 10.45 8.62
C GLN A 107 -3.72 10.53 10.13
N VAL A 108 -3.38 9.42 10.77
CA VAL A 108 -3.11 9.38 12.21
C VAL A 108 -1.76 8.74 12.45
N PHE A 109 -0.94 9.37 13.30
CA PHE A 109 0.28 8.78 13.82
C PHE A 109 0.13 8.48 15.31
N LEU A 110 0.19 7.19 15.65
CA LEU A 110 0.27 6.72 17.03
C LEU A 110 1.74 6.56 17.41
N HIS A 111 2.23 7.51 18.19
CA HIS A 111 3.62 7.51 18.61
C HIS A 111 3.81 6.83 19.95
N GLY A 112 4.96 6.17 20.10
CA GLY A 112 5.42 5.61 21.34
C GLY A 112 6.25 6.57 22.17
N GLU A 113 7.41 6.11 22.59
CA GLU A 113 8.29 6.80 23.56
C GLU A 113 8.82 8.15 23.09
N SER A 114 8.92 8.39 21.78
CA SER A 114 9.36 9.68 21.26
C SER A 114 8.57 10.12 20.03
N LEU A 115 8.37 11.43 19.96
CA LEU A 115 7.92 12.11 18.76
C LEU A 115 9.12 12.43 17.84
N PRO A 116 8.93 12.47 16.52
CA PRO A 116 9.88 13.11 15.61
C PRO A 116 9.95 14.61 15.90
N ASP A 117 11.00 15.27 15.38
CA ASP A 117 11.22 16.70 15.58
C ASP A 117 9.97 17.50 15.16
N LYS A 118 9.61 18.51 15.96
CA LYS A 118 8.50 19.41 15.67
C LYS A 118 8.66 20.10 14.31
N VAL A 119 9.90 20.43 13.90
CA VAL A 119 10.19 21.01 12.58
C VAL A 119 9.82 20.05 11.44
N PHE A 120 10.06 18.75 11.64
CA PHE A 120 9.68 17.71 10.68
C PHE A 120 8.15 17.61 10.56
N LEU A 121 7.44 17.55 11.70
CA LEU A 121 5.98 17.48 11.72
C LEU A 121 5.32 18.73 11.13
N ASP A 122 5.74 19.92 11.55
CA ASP A 122 5.11 21.20 11.16
C ASP A 122 5.35 21.55 9.69
N ASN A 123 6.47 21.12 9.09
CA ASN A 123 6.77 21.41 7.68
C ASN A 123 6.24 20.33 6.73
N GLU A 124 6.38 19.06 7.08
CA GLU A 124 6.08 17.95 6.17
C GLU A 124 4.69 17.34 6.39
N HIS A 125 4.11 17.45 7.58
CA HIS A 125 2.93 16.66 7.99
C HIS A 125 1.84 17.49 8.70
N LYS A 126 1.49 18.68 8.17
CA LYS A 126 0.52 19.61 8.81
C LYS A 126 -0.87 19.03 9.06
N GLU A 127 -1.30 18.06 8.26
CA GLU A 127 -2.62 17.42 8.36
C GLU A 127 -2.59 16.10 9.15
N LEU A 128 -1.42 15.73 9.69
CA LEU A 128 -1.23 14.51 10.46
C LEU A 128 -1.76 14.68 11.89
N ILE A 129 -2.69 13.82 12.28
CA ILE A 129 -3.18 13.78 13.65
C ILE A 129 -2.21 12.94 14.48
N VAL A 130 -1.47 13.59 15.37
CA VAL A 130 -0.47 12.93 16.22
C VAL A 130 -1.08 12.62 17.59
N VAL A 131 -1.04 11.36 18.01
CA VAL A 131 -1.67 10.88 19.25
C VAL A 131 -0.72 9.95 20.01
N GLN A 132 -0.63 10.13 21.33
CA GLN A 132 -0.01 9.15 22.22
C GLN A 132 -1.09 8.28 22.85
N ASP A 133 -1.28 7.06 22.33
CA ASP A 133 -2.24 6.11 22.90
C ASP A 133 -1.70 4.68 22.82
N TYR A 134 -1.01 4.28 23.89
CA TYR A 134 -0.43 2.94 24.00
C TYR A 134 -1.48 1.84 24.05
N VAL A 135 -2.68 2.12 24.58
CA VAL A 135 -3.77 1.13 24.66
C VAL A 135 -4.29 0.84 23.26
N PHE A 136 -4.44 1.89 22.44
CA PHE A 136 -4.87 1.74 21.06
C PHE A 136 -3.81 1.07 20.20
N SER A 137 -2.53 1.46 20.32
CA SER A 137 -1.42 0.79 19.63
C SER A 137 -1.32 -0.70 19.96
N ASP A 138 -1.35 -1.06 21.26
CA ASP A 138 -1.29 -2.46 21.71
C ASP A 138 -2.48 -3.28 21.20
N LEU A 139 -3.65 -2.66 21.08
CA LEU A 139 -4.81 -3.31 20.51
C LEU A 139 -4.62 -3.60 19.02
N LEU A 140 -4.17 -2.62 18.23
CA LEU A 140 -3.92 -2.81 16.80
C LEU A 140 -2.92 -3.94 16.55
N GLU A 141 -1.82 -3.96 17.31
CA GLU A 141 -0.79 -5.01 17.27
C GLU A 141 -1.36 -6.39 17.60
N LYS A 142 -2.29 -6.49 18.57
CA LYS A 142 -2.95 -7.77 18.91
C LYS A 142 -3.94 -8.26 17.85
N LYS A 143 -4.38 -7.41 16.93
CA LYS A 143 -5.32 -7.78 15.85
C LYS A 143 -4.63 -8.24 14.57
N ILE A 144 -3.32 -8.05 14.46
CA ILE A 144 -2.53 -8.60 13.36
C ILE A 144 -1.88 -9.93 13.77
N PRO A 145 -1.66 -10.86 12.81
CA PRO A 145 -0.89 -12.06 13.05
C PRO A 145 0.47 -11.79 13.68
N THR A 146 0.87 -12.61 14.66
CA THR A 146 2.14 -12.46 15.40
C THR A 146 3.41 -12.61 14.55
N THR A 147 3.26 -13.07 13.30
CA THR A 147 4.35 -13.16 12.32
C THR A 147 4.64 -11.82 11.64
N MET A 148 3.81 -10.80 11.86
CA MET A 148 3.94 -9.48 11.25
C MET A 148 4.72 -8.52 12.13
N ASN A 149 5.21 -7.44 11.51
CA ASN A 149 5.90 -6.38 12.24
C ASN A 149 4.93 -5.69 13.21
N MET A 150 5.42 -5.40 14.43
CA MET A 150 4.65 -4.67 15.44
C MET A 150 4.38 -3.22 15.05
N SER A 151 5.15 -2.65 14.12
CA SER A 151 4.83 -1.39 13.46
C SER A 151 4.18 -1.63 12.09
N GLY A 152 3.43 -0.64 11.62
CA GLY A 152 2.84 -0.66 10.29
C GLY A 152 1.66 0.29 10.15
N TYR A 153 0.98 0.16 9.02
CA TYR A 153 -0.17 0.99 8.66
C TYR A 153 -1.45 0.19 8.81
N PHE A 154 -2.45 0.80 9.42
CA PHE A 154 -3.75 0.19 9.70
C PHE A 154 -4.82 1.05 9.06
N LEU A 155 -5.73 0.41 8.33
CA LEU A 155 -6.87 1.09 7.74
C LEU A 155 -8.14 0.78 8.53
N ILE A 156 -8.78 1.83 9.01
CA ILE A 156 -10.02 1.78 9.79
C ILE A 156 -11.13 2.43 8.98
N ASP A 157 -12.26 1.73 8.85
CA ASP A 157 -13.44 2.23 8.16
C ASP A 157 -14.26 3.21 9.02
N PRO A 158 -15.23 3.95 8.44
CA PRO A 158 -16.07 4.87 9.19
C PRO A 158 -16.97 4.21 10.26
N GLN A 159 -17.12 2.89 10.23
CA GLN A 159 -17.85 2.11 11.24
C GLN A 159 -16.94 1.70 12.41
N GLY A 160 -15.68 2.15 12.42
CA GLY A 160 -14.70 1.80 13.43
C GLY A 160 -14.18 0.37 13.31
N LYS A 161 -14.22 -0.23 12.13
CA LYS A 161 -13.67 -1.57 11.88
C LYS A 161 -12.29 -1.49 11.28
N LEU A 162 -11.36 -2.27 11.83
CA LEU A 162 -10.05 -2.51 11.23
C LEU A 162 -10.20 -3.47 10.05
N VAL A 163 -9.87 -3.02 8.85
CA VAL A 163 -10.11 -3.77 7.61
C VAL A 163 -8.85 -4.22 6.88
N MET A 164 -7.74 -3.48 7.02
CA MET A 164 -6.46 -3.84 6.42
C MET A 164 -5.28 -3.45 7.31
N TYR A 165 -4.20 -4.21 7.15
CA TYR A 165 -2.87 -3.91 7.67
C TYR A 165 -1.87 -3.89 6.52
N PHE A 166 -0.91 -2.97 6.57
CA PHE A 166 0.21 -2.90 5.66
C PHE A 166 1.53 -2.86 6.43
N GLU A 167 2.51 -3.57 5.91
CA GLU A 167 3.84 -3.63 6.52
C GLU A 167 4.57 -2.27 6.42
N PRO A 168 5.49 -1.98 7.36
CA PRO A 168 6.42 -0.86 7.24
C PRO A 168 7.18 -0.90 5.93
N LYS A 169 7.66 0.25 5.44
CA LYS A 169 8.44 0.37 4.20
C LYS A 169 7.72 -0.15 2.94
N THR A 170 6.38 -0.25 2.96
CA THR A 170 5.58 -0.58 1.77
C THR A 170 5.57 0.57 0.75
N ASP A 171 5.31 0.25 -0.53
CA ASP A 171 5.07 1.28 -1.55
C ASP A 171 3.76 2.02 -1.22
N PRO A 172 3.75 3.37 -1.18
CA PRO A 172 2.55 4.17 -0.98
C PRO A 172 1.38 3.79 -1.90
N LYS A 173 1.67 3.34 -3.12
CA LYS A 173 0.66 2.87 -4.08
C LYS A 173 -0.04 1.61 -3.62
N ASN A 174 0.62 0.73 -2.87
CA ASN A 174 0.01 -0.49 -2.35
C ASN A 174 -1.09 -0.17 -1.33
N ILE A 175 -0.85 0.84 -0.50
CA ILE A 175 -1.84 1.34 0.47
C ILE A 175 -3.05 1.89 -0.27
N ALA A 176 -2.82 2.74 -1.27
CA ALA A 176 -3.89 3.31 -2.09
C ALA A 176 -4.70 2.24 -2.85
N GLN A 177 -4.02 1.29 -3.51
CA GLN A 177 -4.65 0.19 -4.23
C GLN A 177 -5.46 -0.72 -3.30
N GLY A 178 -4.96 -0.99 -2.08
CA GLY A 178 -5.68 -1.75 -1.08
C GLY A 178 -7.03 -1.11 -0.76
N LEU A 179 -7.02 0.19 -0.46
CA LEU A 179 -8.24 0.95 -0.18
C LEU A 179 -9.20 0.99 -1.39
N GLU A 180 -8.70 1.20 -2.61
CA GLU A 180 -9.51 1.13 -3.84
C GLU A 180 -10.21 -0.22 -3.99
N SER A 181 -9.47 -1.32 -3.79
CA SER A 181 -10.04 -2.67 -3.88
C SER A 181 -11.15 -2.92 -2.85
N LEU A 182 -11.04 -2.34 -1.65
CA LEU A 182 -12.11 -2.41 -0.66
C LEU A 182 -13.34 -1.62 -1.08
N LEU A 183 -13.16 -0.41 -1.63
CA LEU A 183 -14.30 0.38 -2.08
C LEU A 183 -15.03 -0.28 -3.23
N GLU A 184 -14.32 -0.80 -4.23
CA GLU A 184 -14.93 -1.56 -5.33
C GLU A 184 -15.78 -2.71 -4.80
N LYS A 185 -15.27 -3.48 -3.84
CA LYS A 185 -16.02 -4.58 -3.21
C LYS A 185 -17.21 -4.07 -2.39
N SER A 186 -17.12 -2.90 -1.77
CA SER A 186 -18.22 -2.31 -1.00
C SER A 186 -19.37 -1.82 -1.89
N HIS A 187 -19.08 -1.41 -3.13
CA HIS A 187 -20.08 -0.96 -4.12
C HIS A 187 -20.80 -2.12 -4.82
N ILE A 188 -20.32 -3.36 -4.69
CA ILE A 188 -20.93 -4.56 -5.28
C ILE A 188 -22.08 -5.12 -4.42
N ASN A 189 -22.57 -4.35 -3.44
CA ASN A 189 -23.63 -4.76 -2.52
C ASN A 189 -24.99 -4.13 -2.84
#